data_AF-R7TS00-F1
#
_entry.id   AF-R7TS00-F1
#
_cell.length_a   1.000
_cell.length_b   1.000
_cell.length_c   1.000
_cell.angle_alpha   90.00
_cell.angle_beta   90.00
_cell.angle_gamma   90.00
#
_symmetry.space_group_name_H-M   'P 1'
#
loop_
_entity.id
_entity.type
_entity.pdbx_description
1 polymer ?
#
loop_
_entity_poly.entity_id
_entity_poly.type
_entity_poly.pdbx_seq_one_letter_code
_entity_poly.pdbx_strand_id
1 'polypeptide(L)' 'EPSPENVRCQKCLQVGHWTYTCTGKRKYVERMSRTKELKKRLKQNEENKKLELL' A
#
# COMPACT_ATOMS: atom_id res chain seq x y z
N GLU A 1 -5.44 11.25 -21.68
CA GLU A 1 -6.06 12.19 -20.71
C GLU A 1 -6.65 11.39 -19.54
N PRO A 2 -6.74 11.96 -18.33
CA PRO A 2 -7.33 11.24 -17.20
C PRO A 2 -8.85 11.11 -17.41
N SER A 3 -9.30 9.92 -17.81
CA SER A 3 -10.71 9.55 -17.86
C SER A 3 -11.20 9.11 -16.47
N PRO A 4 -12.51 9.24 -16.17
CA PRO A 4 -13.08 8.77 -14.90
C PRO A 4 -12.82 7.28 -14.65
N GLU A 5 -12.70 6.48 -15.70
CA GLU A 5 -12.39 5.05 -15.63
C GLU A 5 -10.98 4.76 -15.08
N ASN A 6 -10.00 5.61 -15.42
CA ASN A 6 -8.60 5.39 -15.05
C ASN A 6 -8.15 6.18 -13.81
N VAL A 7 -8.96 7.11 -13.30
CA VAL A 7 -8.58 7.90 -12.12
C VAL A 7 -8.75 7.08 -10.84
N ARG A 8 -7.74 7.14 -9.97
CA ARG A 8 -7.78 6.54 -8.64
C ARG A 8 -8.25 7.57 -7.61
N CYS A 9 -9.35 7.28 -6.93
CA CYS A 9 -9.90 8.13 -5.88
C CYS A 9 -9.01 8.12 -4.63
N GLN A 10 -8.62 9.30 -4.12
CA GLN A 10 -7.80 9.43 -2.91
C GLN A 10 -8.54 9.09 -1.61
N LYS A 11 -9.88 9.10 -1.59
CA LYS A 11 -10.67 8.77 -0.39
C LYS A 11 -10.75 7.26 -0.14
N CYS A 12 -11.13 6.50 -1.17
CA CYS A 12 -11.39 5.06 -1.05
C CYS A 12 -10.32 4.18 -1.71
N LEU A 13 -9.38 4.77 -2.47
CA LEU A 13 -8.31 4.11 -3.22
C LEU A 13 -8.76 3.19 -4.36
N GLN A 14 -10.04 3.26 -4.77
CA GLN A 14 -10.58 2.56 -5.93
C GLN A 14 -10.40 3.38 -7.21
N VAL A 15 -10.44 2.71 -8.36
CA VAL A 15 -10.45 3.33 -9.69
C VAL A 15 -11.89 3.51 -10.19
N GLY A 16 -12.11 4.38 -11.18
CA GLY A 16 -13.42 4.54 -11.81
C GLY A 16 -14.22 5.75 -11.37
N HIS A 17 -13.68 6.61 -10.50
CA HIS A 17 -14.36 7.84 -10.09
C HIS A 17 -13.42 8.90 -9.48
N TRP A 18 -13.84 10.15 -9.59
CA TRP A 18 -13.14 11.28 -8.98
C TRP A 18 -13.45 11.42 -7.48
N THR A 19 -12.58 12.11 -6.74
CA THR A 19 -12.71 12.30 -5.29
C THR A 19 -13.97 13.08 -4.88
N TYR A 20 -14.50 13.91 -5.78
CA TYR A 20 -15.72 14.71 -5.55
C TYR A 20 -17.00 13.88 -5.68
N THR A 21 -17.04 12.84 -6.52
CA THR A 21 -18.20 11.93 -6.64
C THR A 21 -18.14 10.75 -5.67
N CYS A 22 -17.04 10.59 -4.93
CA CYS A 22 -16.85 9.46 -4.03
C CYS A 22 -17.83 9.51 -2.84
N THR A 23 -18.78 8.58 -2.82
CA THR A 23 -19.71 8.31 -1.70
C THR A 23 -19.11 7.38 -0.64
N GLY A 24 -17.96 6.74 -0.93
CA GLY A 24 -17.27 5.84 -0.01
C GLY A 24 -16.66 6.53 1.21
N LYS A 25 -16.58 5.80 2.33
CA LYS A 25 -15.85 6.22 3.53
C LYS A 25 -14.35 6.25 3.25
N ARG A 26 -13.61 7.11 3.97
CA ARG A 26 -12.14 7.17 3.87
C ARG A 26 -11.53 5.84 4.33
N LYS A 27 -10.77 5.17 3.46
CA LYS A 27 -10.05 3.95 3.83
C LYS A 27 -8.79 4.34 4.60
N TYR A 28 -8.71 3.95 5.87
CA TYR A 28 -7.46 4.08 6.62
C TYR A 28 -6.46 3.02 6.14
N VAL A 29 -5.27 3.47 5.76
CA VAL A 29 -4.14 2.60 5.45
C VAL A 29 -3.09 2.83 6.54
N GLU A 30 -2.86 1.81 7.38
CA GLU A 30 -1.81 1.90 8.39
C GLU A 30 -0.45 2.02 7.68
N ARG A 31 0.28 3.09 7.98
CA ARG A 31 1.71 3.17 7.65
C ARG A 31 2.49 2.53 8.80
N MET A 32 3.34 1.58 8.45
CA MET A 32 4.23 0.96 9.42
C MET A 32 5.24 1.99 9.93
N SER A 33 5.53 1.96 11.23
CA SER A 33 6.59 2.80 11.80
C SER A 33 7.94 2.42 11.22
N ARG A 34 8.89 3.36 11.24
CA ARG A 34 10.26 3.11 10.75
C ARG A 34 10.94 1.93 11.43
N THR A 35 10.65 1.73 12.72
CA THR A 35 11.13 0.58 13.50
C THR A 35 10.48 -0.73 13.07
N LYS A 36 9.18 -0.75 12.76
CA LYS A 36 8.48 -1.93 12.22
C LYS A 36 9.03 -2.29 10.83
N GLU A 37 9.30 -1.30 9.97
CA GLU A 37 9.92 -1.53 8.66
C GLU A 37 11.32 -2.15 8.77
N LEU A 38 12.16 -1.60 9.65
CA LEU A 38 13.53 -2.10 9.86
C LEU A 38 13.50 -3.57 10.33
N LYS A 39 12.65 -3.90 11.31
CA LYS A 39 12.50 -5.28 11.79
C LYS A 39 12.09 -6.24 10.67
N LYS A 40 11.17 -5.84 9.80
CA LYS A 40 10.74 -6.66 8.65
C LYS A 40 11.92 -6.92 7.70
N ARG A 41 12.73 -5.91 7.39
CA ARG A 41 13.90 -6.05 6.51
C ARG A 41 14.97 -6.97 7.11
N LEU A 42 15.25 -6.85 8.42
CA LEU A 42 16.21 -7.71 9.09
C LEU A 42 15.79 -9.18 9.05
N LYS A 43 14.52 -9.48 9.37
CA LYS A 43 13.98 -10.84 9.25
C LYS A 43 14.08 -11.40 7.83
N GLN A 44 13.76 -10.59 6.83
CA GLN A 44 13.81 -11.02 5.44
C GLN A 44 15.26 -11.30 4.99
N ASN A 45 16.24 -10.54 5.48
CA ASN A 45 17.65 -10.82 5.24
C ASN A 45 18.12 -12.11 5.92
N GLU A 46 17.64 -12.40 7.14
CA GLU A 46 17.94 -13.67 7.83
C GLU A 46 17.33 -14.87 7.11
N GLU A 47 16.08 -14.75 6.64
CA GLU A 47 15.40 -15.77 5.85
C GLU A 47 16.15 -16.05 4.54
N ASN A 48 16.54 -15.00 3.81
CA ASN A 48 17.31 -15.15 2.58
C ASN A 48 18.64 -15.86 2.81
N LYS A 49 19.39 -15.51 3.87
CA LYS A 49 20.64 -16.19 4.22
C LYS A 49 20.43 -17.67 4.55
N LYS A 50 19.33 -18.02 5.23
CA LYS A 50 18.99 -19.41 5.52
C LYS A 50 18.65 -20.19 4.26
N LEU A 51 17.96 -19.56 3.31
CA LEU A 51 17.67 -20.16 2.01
C LEU A 51 18.94 -20.35 1.16
N GLU A 52 19.91 -19.44 1.24
CA GLU A 52 21.22 -19.59 0.57
C GLU A 52 22.09 -20.70 1.18
N LEU A 53 21.86 -21.05 2.44
CA LEU A 53 22.59 -22.11 3.16
C LEU A 53 21.98 -23.51 2.97
N LEU A 54 20.80 -23.60 2.35
CA LEU A 54 20.06 -24.82 2.03
C LEU A 54 20.36 -25.26 0.59
#